data_AF-A0AA88L429-F1
#
_entry.id   AF-A0AA88L429-F1
#
_cell.length_a   1.000
_cell.length_b   1.000
_cell.length_c   1.000
_cell.angle_alpha   90.00
_cell.angle_beta   90.00
_cell.angle_gamma   90.00
#
_symmetry.space_group_name_H-M   'P 1'
#
loop_
_entity.id
_entity.type
_entity.pdbx_description
1 polymer ?
#
loop_
_entity_poly.entity_id
_entity_poly.type
_entity_poly.pdbx_seq_one_letter_code
_entity_poly.pdbx_strand_id
1 'polypeptide(L)'
;MSFNHGESNHGNFPADRHQTPFVKPEKVSHPTDWVNAAVVNEKPDKSLWVCINPHDLNLAIKRPHHPMPTFDEAVLKHASTKYFTKLDARHGYWSLELDEELSELTTFNTPYGQYKFKWMPFSLISAQDEFQHCMEEAFEGIKGFSVIVDDIIISG
;
A
#
# COMPACT_ATOMS: atom_id res chain seq x y z
N MET A 1 5.48 -7.88 14.12
CA MET A 1 4.02 -8.01 14.17
C MET A 1 3.61 -8.72 12.91
N SER A 2 2.80 -9.76 13.02
CA SER A 2 2.39 -10.57 11.87
C SER A 2 1.12 -9.93 11.29
N PHE A 3 1.13 -9.59 10.01
CA PHE A 3 -0.10 -9.24 9.31
C PHE A 3 -0.99 -10.49 9.30
N ASN A 4 -2.22 -10.37 9.82
CA ASN A 4 -3.17 -11.47 9.74
C ASN A 4 -3.52 -11.72 8.27
N HIS A 5 -3.13 -12.88 7.75
CA HIS A 5 -3.55 -13.36 6.43
C HIS A 5 -4.97 -13.94 6.57
N GLY A 6 -5.89 -13.10 7.03
CA GLY A 6 -7.29 -13.45 7.19
C GLY A 6 -7.92 -13.71 5.83
N GLU A 7 -8.73 -14.76 5.77
CA GLU A 7 -9.47 -15.26 4.61
C GLU A 7 -9.94 -14.12 3.69
N SER A 8 -9.75 -14.31 2.39
CA SER A 8 -10.21 -13.43 1.32
C SER A 8 -11.73 -13.28 1.40
N ASN A 9 -12.17 -12.33 2.24
CA ASN A 9 -13.50 -11.79 2.13
C ASN A 9 -13.58 -11.22 0.73
N HIS A 10 -14.40 -11.85 -0.12
CA HIS A 10 -14.92 -11.28 -1.34
C HIS A 10 -15.79 -10.06 -0.98
N GLY A 11 -15.14 -9.05 -0.43
CA GLY A 11 -15.70 -7.76 -0.07
C GLY A 11 -16.03 -7.07 -1.38
N ASN A 12 -17.32 -6.89 -1.59
CA ASN A 12 -17.93 -6.09 -2.64
C ASN A 12 -17.08 -4.83 -2.89
N PHE A 13 -16.33 -4.79 -3.99
CA PHE A 13 -15.49 -3.64 -4.35
C PHE A 13 -16.41 -2.43 -4.61
N PRO A 14 -16.40 -1.37 -3.79
CA PRO A 14 -17.28 -0.24 -4.00
C PRO A 14 -16.88 0.48 -5.29
N ALA A 15 -17.85 0.66 -6.19
CA ALA A 15 -17.68 1.08 -7.57
C ALA A 15 -17.27 2.56 -7.78
N ASP A 16 -17.03 3.35 -6.72
CA ASP A 16 -16.78 4.80 -6.84
C ASP A 16 -15.30 5.24 -6.66
N ARG A 17 -14.38 4.28 -6.45
CA ARG A 17 -12.96 4.55 -6.15
C ARG A 17 -12.18 5.30 -7.25
N HIS A 18 -12.80 5.53 -8.41
CA HIS A 18 -12.23 6.28 -9.52
C HIS A 18 -12.40 7.80 -9.42
N GLN A 19 -13.08 8.35 -8.40
CA GLN A 19 -13.38 9.79 -8.37
C GLN A 19 -13.26 10.51 -7.01
N THR A 20 -12.51 9.97 -6.05
CA THR A 20 -12.12 10.74 -4.85
C THR A 20 -10.63 10.61 -4.55
N PRO A 21 -9.81 11.67 -4.69
CA PRO A 21 -8.37 11.62 -4.44
C PRO A 21 -8.00 11.65 -2.95
N PHE A 22 -8.93 11.28 -2.06
CA PHE A 22 -8.76 11.38 -0.62
C PHE A 22 -9.28 10.11 0.07
N VAL A 23 -8.39 9.17 0.31
CA VAL A 23 -8.53 8.31 1.49
C VAL A 23 -8.54 9.25 2.69
N LYS A 24 -9.71 9.46 3.31
CA LYS A 24 -9.85 10.36 4.45
C LYS A 24 -9.30 9.66 5.69
N PRO A 25 -8.24 10.21 6.34
CA PRO A 25 -7.81 9.74 7.64
C PRO A 25 -8.98 9.77 8.63
N GLU A 26 -9.06 8.77 9.50
CA GLU A 26 -10.11 8.67 10.50
C GLU A 26 -9.74 9.47 11.73
N LYS A 27 -10.69 10.19 12.32
CA LYS A 27 -10.44 11.01 13.50
C LYS A 27 -10.28 10.13 14.73
N VAL A 28 -9.23 10.36 15.50
CA VAL A 28 -8.95 9.67 16.76
C VAL A 28 -9.42 10.54 17.92
N SER A 29 -10.14 9.93 18.88
CA SER A 29 -10.71 10.61 20.06
C SER A 29 -10.20 10.03 21.39
N HIS A 30 -9.33 9.02 21.34
CA HIS A 30 -8.76 8.33 22.49
C HIS A 30 -7.23 8.43 22.46
N PRO A 31 -6.53 8.18 23.57
CA PRO A 31 -5.07 8.15 23.59
C PRO A 31 -4.52 7.00 22.73
N THR A 32 -3.45 7.26 21.99
CA THR A 32 -2.70 6.26 21.21
C THR A 32 -1.26 6.22 21.66
N ASP A 33 -0.64 5.04 21.57
CA ASP A 33 0.76 4.84 21.94
C ASP A 33 1.74 5.50 20.95
N TRP A 34 1.32 5.63 19.70
CA TRP A 34 2.11 6.20 18.61
C TRP A 34 1.47 7.47 18.08
N VAL A 35 2.33 8.46 17.78
CA VAL A 35 1.94 9.69 17.10
C VAL A 35 3.05 10.13 16.16
N ASN A 36 2.78 10.07 14.87
CA ASN A 36 3.68 10.47 13.80
C ASN A 36 3.48 11.95 13.45
N ALA A 37 4.50 12.57 12.86
CA ALA A 37 4.36 13.91 12.31
C ALA A 37 3.64 13.87 10.96
N ALA A 38 2.65 14.73 10.75
CA ALA A 38 2.02 14.93 9.45
C ALA A 38 2.97 15.71 8.52
N VAL A 39 3.03 15.30 7.26
CA VAL A 39 3.76 15.98 6.18
C VAL A 39 2.77 16.28 5.07
N VAL A 40 2.65 17.55 4.68
CA VAL A 40 1.75 17.97 3.60
C VAL A 40 2.59 18.23 2.35
N ASN A 41 2.23 17.57 1.27
CA ASN A 41 2.84 17.75 -0.04
C ASN A 41 1.82 18.36 -1.00
N GLU A 42 2.29 19.27 -1.86
CA GLU A 42 1.48 19.84 -2.94
C GLU A 42 1.75 19.07 -4.25
N LYS A 43 0.69 18.59 -4.90
CA LYS A 43 0.76 17.94 -6.20
C LYS A 43 0.88 18.98 -7.33
N PRO A 44 1.30 18.57 -8.55
CA PRO A 44 1.35 19.48 -9.70
C PRO A 44 0.01 20.17 -10.03
N ASP A 45 -1.11 19.50 -9.72
CA ASP A 45 -2.47 20.01 -9.91
C ASP A 45 -2.97 20.93 -8.78
N LYS A 46 -2.08 21.32 -7.85
CA LYS A 46 -2.38 22.15 -6.65
C LYS A 46 -3.22 21.47 -5.58
N SER A 47 -3.59 20.20 -5.75
CA SER A 47 -4.19 19.43 -4.66
C SER A 47 -3.14 19.05 -3.61
N LEU A 48 -3.57 18.87 -2.37
CA LEU A 48 -2.70 18.49 -1.26
C LEU A 48 -2.78 16.98 -1.01
N TRP A 49 -1.64 16.39 -0.68
CA TRP A 49 -1.51 15.04 -0.14
C TRP A 49 -1.02 15.14 1.31
N VAL A 50 -1.66 14.40 2.23
CA VAL A 50 -1.15 14.23 3.61
C VAL A 50 -0.41 12.89 3.73
N CYS A 51 0.88 12.97 4.03
CA CYS A 51 1.74 11.86 4.44
C CYS A 51 1.91 11.88 5.96
N ILE A 52 2.40 10.78 6.50
CA ILE A 52 3.08 10.77 7.80
C ILE A 52 4.58 10.63 7.59
N ASN A 53 5.37 11.15 8.53
CA ASN A 53 6.77 10.81 8.72
C ASN A 53 6.87 9.71 9.80
N PRO A 54 6.96 8.43 9.42
CA PRO A 54 6.96 7.30 10.35
C PRO A 54 8.39 6.88 10.71
N HIS A 55 9.33 7.81 10.87
CA HIS A 55 10.74 7.47 11.11
C HIS A 55 10.92 6.51 12.29
N ASP A 56 10.40 6.87 13.47
CA ASP A 56 10.52 6.04 14.68
C ASP A 56 9.71 4.76 14.56
N LEU A 57 8.53 4.84 13.93
CA LEU A 57 7.67 3.68 13.69
C LEU A 57 8.38 2.66 12.79
N ASN A 58 9.04 3.11 11.72
CA ASN A 58 9.78 2.25 10.81
C ASN A 58 10.98 1.55 11.48
N LEU A 59 11.58 2.17 12.51
CA LEU A 59 12.62 1.53 13.31
C LEU A 59 12.06 0.43 14.23
N ALA A 60 10.81 0.57 14.67
CA ALA A 60 10.14 -0.41 15.52
C ALA A 60 9.45 -1.54 14.75
N ILE A 61 9.05 -1.30 13.49
CA ILE A 61 8.44 -2.32 12.65
C ILE A 61 9.45 -3.44 12.36
N LYS A 62 9.08 -4.67 12.74
CA LYS A 62 9.76 -5.87 12.26
C LYS A 62 9.39 -6.10 10.80
N ARG A 63 10.18 -5.53 9.90
CA ARG A 63 9.96 -5.58 8.46
C ARG A 63 9.94 -7.04 7.96
N PRO A 64 8.93 -7.43 7.15
CA PRO A 64 9.02 -8.64 6.34
C PRO A 64 10.08 -8.45 5.25
N HIS A 65 10.72 -9.53 4.86
CA HIS A 65 11.67 -9.54 3.74
C HIS A 65 11.08 -10.42 2.64
N HIS A 66 10.12 -9.86 1.91
CA HIS A 66 9.49 -10.59 0.81
C HIS A 66 10.40 -10.53 -0.41
N PRO A 67 10.71 -11.67 -1.06
CA PRO A 67 11.58 -11.67 -2.24
C PRO A 67 10.89 -10.97 -3.39
N MET A 68 11.39 -9.77 -3.75
CA MET A 68 10.96 -9.08 -4.96
C MET A 68 11.80 -9.56 -6.14
N PRO A 69 11.18 -9.88 -7.29
CA PRO A 69 11.93 -10.19 -8.50
C PRO A 69 12.72 -8.97 -8.94
N THR A 70 13.92 -9.21 -9.45
CA THR A 70 14.69 -8.19 -10.14
C THR A 70 14.01 -7.83 -11.47
N PHE A 71 14.31 -6.63 -11.97
CA PHE A 71 13.82 -6.22 -13.29
C PHE A 71 14.20 -7.22 -14.38
N ASP A 72 15.43 -7.74 -14.37
CA ASP A 72 15.90 -8.70 -15.36
C ASP A 72 15.13 -10.03 -15.28
N GLU A 73 14.86 -10.55 -14.08
CA GLU A 73 14.06 -11.76 -13.89
C GLU A 73 12.64 -11.58 -14.42
N ALA A 74 12.01 -10.43 -14.15
CA ALA A 74 10.69 -10.12 -14.68
C ALA A 74 10.70 -10.06 -16.21
N VAL A 75 11.68 -9.35 -16.81
CA VAL A 75 11.80 -9.25 -18.28
C VAL A 75 12.04 -10.62 -18.92
N LEU A 76 12.91 -11.45 -18.35
CA LEU A 76 13.20 -12.79 -18.85
C LEU A 76 11.96 -13.68 -18.86
N LYS A 77 11.08 -13.54 -17.86
CA LYS A 77 9.79 -14.26 -17.81
C LYS A 77 8.90 -13.97 -19.01
N HIS A 78 9.02 -12.80 -19.61
CA HIS A 78 8.20 -12.35 -20.74
C HIS A 78 8.93 -12.38 -22.10
N ALA A 79 10.21 -12.75 -22.13
CA ALA A 79 11.06 -12.64 -23.32
C ALA A 79 10.58 -13.47 -24.52
N SER A 80 9.84 -14.57 -24.29
CA SER A 80 9.29 -15.41 -25.35
C SER A 80 7.93 -14.95 -25.88
N THR A 81 7.38 -13.85 -25.35
CA THR A 81 6.05 -13.34 -25.74
C THR A 81 6.17 -12.20 -26.73
N LYS A 82 5.21 -12.09 -27.64
CA LYS A 82 5.20 -11.05 -28.67
C LYS A 82 4.53 -9.76 -28.19
N TYR A 83 3.58 -9.90 -27.28
CA TYR A 83 2.79 -8.80 -26.75
C TYR A 83 2.78 -8.87 -25.24
N PHE A 84 2.93 -7.71 -24.60
CA PHE A 84 2.77 -7.54 -23.17
C PHE A 84 1.98 -6.27 -22.89
N THR A 85 1.29 -6.26 -21.76
CA THR A 85 0.59 -5.10 -21.21
C THR A 85 1.25 -4.74 -19.90
N LYS A 86 1.57 -3.46 -19.75
CA LYS A 86 1.99 -2.88 -18.47
C LYS A 86 0.80 -2.19 -17.82
N LEU A 87 0.50 -2.55 -16.58
CA LEU A 87 -0.48 -1.88 -15.73
C LEU A 87 0.26 -1.23 -14.55
N ASP A 88 -0.21 -0.07 -14.13
CA ASP A 88 0.42 0.76 -13.11
C ASP A 88 -0.55 0.94 -11.94
N ALA A 89 -0.22 0.34 -10.80
CA ALA A 89 -1.04 0.33 -9.59
C ALA A 89 -0.78 1.57 -8.70
N ARG A 90 -0.86 2.78 -9.27
CA ARG A 90 -0.58 4.07 -8.59
C ARG A 90 -1.25 4.29 -7.23
N HIS A 91 -2.36 3.62 -6.97
CA HIS A 91 -3.11 3.69 -5.70
C HIS A 91 -3.28 2.31 -5.05
N GLY A 92 -2.43 1.33 -5.43
CA GLY A 92 -2.54 -0.07 -5.04
C GLY A 92 -2.48 -0.26 -3.53
N TYR A 93 -1.58 0.45 -2.85
CA TYR A 93 -1.41 0.37 -1.39
C TYR A 93 -2.68 0.71 -0.60
N TRP A 94 -3.55 1.57 -1.13
CA TRP A 94 -4.85 1.88 -0.50
C TRP A 94 -5.85 0.74 -0.61
N SER A 95 -5.52 -0.32 -1.34
CA SER A 95 -6.30 -1.57 -1.34
C SER A 95 -5.96 -2.44 -0.13
N LEU A 96 -4.83 -2.19 0.55
CA LEU A 96 -4.44 -2.90 1.77
C LEU A 96 -5.03 -2.19 2.98
N GLU A 97 -6.11 -2.77 3.52
CA GLU A 97 -6.71 -2.32 4.78
C GLU A 97 -5.83 -2.75 5.96
N LEU A 98 -5.57 -1.82 6.88
CA LEU A 98 -4.91 -2.13 8.14
C LEU A 98 -5.95 -2.65 9.12
N ASP A 99 -5.56 -3.62 9.95
CA ASP A 99 -6.35 -3.93 11.14
C ASP A 99 -6.33 -2.73 12.12
N GLU A 100 -7.22 -2.77 13.11
CA GLU A 100 -7.40 -1.64 14.02
C GLU A 100 -6.12 -1.32 14.81
N GLU A 101 -5.39 -2.35 15.24
CA GLU A 101 -4.13 -2.22 16.00
C GLU A 101 -3.03 -1.56 15.16
N LEU A 102 -2.82 -2.02 13.92
CA LEU A 102 -1.85 -1.42 13.00
C LEU A 102 -2.27 -0.03 12.56
N SER A 103 -3.58 0.20 12.38
CA SER A 103 -4.11 1.52 12.06
C SER A 103 -3.75 2.53 13.16
N GLU A 104 -3.86 2.15 14.43
CA GLU A 104 -3.47 3.01 15.56
C GLU A 104 -1.98 3.40 15.54
N LEU A 105 -1.09 2.54 15.03
CA LEU A 105 0.34 2.86 14.87
C LEU A 105 0.56 4.02 13.89
N THR A 106 -0.33 4.19 12.92
CA THR A 106 -0.23 5.23 11.88
C THR A 106 -0.79 6.58 12.32
N THR A 107 -1.20 6.70 13.58
CA THR A 107 -1.80 7.92 14.13
C THR A 107 -0.86 9.12 13.98
N PHE A 108 -1.40 10.30 13.69
CA PHE A 108 -0.66 11.55 13.48
C PHE A 108 -1.45 12.78 13.91
N ASN A 109 -0.72 13.85 14.24
CA ASN A 109 -1.31 15.11 14.67
C ASN A 109 -1.43 16.13 13.53
N THR A 110 -2.53 16.87 13.56
CA THR A 110 -2.76 18.05 12.72
C THR A 110 -3.26 19.21 13.60
N PRO A 111 -3.26 20.46 13.11
CA PRO A 111 -3.92 21.57 13.81
C PRO A 111 -5.41 21.37 14.08
N TYR A 112 -6.07 20.41 13.42
CA TYR A 112 -7.50 20.15 13.53
C TYR A 112 -7.84 18.93 14.39
N GLY A 113 -6.83 18.28 14.95
CA GLY A 113 -6.97 17.08 15.77
C GLY A 113 -6.05 15.95 15.34
N GLN A 114 -6.24 14.81 15.98
CA GLN A 114 -5.48 13.60 15.73
C GLN A 114 -6.26 12.68 14.77
N TYR A 115 -5.52 12.06 13.86
CA TYR A 115 -6.07 11.20 12.81
C TYR A 115 -5.22 9.96 12.62
N LYS A 116 -5.79 8.89 12.09
CA LYS A 116 -5.07 7.65 11.73
C LYS A 116 -5.42 7.19 10.32
N PHE A 117 -4.55 6.40 9.71
CA PHE A 117 -4.84 5.77 8.42
C PHE A 117 -5.48 4.40 8.62
N LYS A 118 -6.60 4.19 7.94
CA LYS A 118 -7.26 2.88 7.85
C LYS A 118 -6.62 1.96 6.80
N TRP A 119 -5.86 2.52 5.87
CA TRP A 119 -5.17 1.77 4.81
C TRP A 119 -3.67 1.99 4.88
N MET A 120 -2.90 1.06 4.32
CA MET A 120 -1.44 1.09 4.34
C MET A 120 -0.88 2.42 3.80
N PRO A 121 -0.23 3.25 4.65
CA PRO A 121 0.45 4.44 4.18
C PRO A 121 1.76 4.06 3.48
N PHE A 122 2.01 4.69 2.33
CA PHE A 122 3.21 4.46 1.51
C PHE A 122 4.54 4.69 2.24
N SER A 123 4.54 5.47 3.33
CA SER A 123 5.76 5.80 4.07
C SER A 123 6.22 4.70 5.03
N LEU A 124 5.46 3.61 5.21
CA LEU A 124 5.87 2.49 6.05
C LEU A 124 6.91 1.62 5.36
N ILE A 125 7.91 1.18 6.13
CA ILE A 125 9.02 0.36 5.63
C ILE A 125 8.58 -1.01 5.09
N SER A 126 7.46 -1.54 5.58
CA SER A 126 6.89 -2.84 5.16
C SER A 126 5.90 -2.72 4.00
N ALA A 127 5.50 -1.51 3.59
CA ALA A 127 4.39 -1.33 2.65
C ALA A 127 4.64 -2.02 1.30
N GLN A 128 5.87 -1.95 0.79
CA GLN A 128 6.24 -2.56 -0.50
C GLN A 128 6.26 -4.09 -0.43
N ASP A 129 6.83 -4.65 0.64
CA ASP A 129 6.90 -6.10 0.84
C ASP A 129 5.50 -6.71 0.92
N GLU A 130 4.62 -6.10 1.72
CA GLU A 130 3.22 -6.55 1.86
C GLU A 130 2.44 -6.38 0.55
N PHE A 131 2.62 -5.26 -0.17
CA PHE A 131 1.95 -5.07 -1.45
C PHE A 131 2.40 -6.10 -2.50
N GLN A 132 3.70 -6.35 -2.59
CA GLN A 132 4.24 -7.39 -3.47
C GLN A 132 3.63 -8.76 -3.12
N HIS A 133 3.63 -9.13 -1.85
CA HIS A 133 3.11 -10.41 -1.37
C HIS A 133 1.63 -10.59 -1.75
N CYS A 134 0.78 -9.60 -1.42
CA CYS A 134 -0.64 -9.65 -1.74
C CYS A 134 -0.92 -9.71 -3.25
N MET A 135 -0.12 -9.02 -4.07
CA MET A 135 -0.27 -9.05 -5.52
C MET A 135 0.15 -10.38 -6.12
N GLU A 136 1.20 -11.02 -5.60
CA GLU A 136 1.60 -12.35 -6.03
C GLU A 136 0.57 -13.42 -5.64
N GLU A 137 0.02 -13.32 -4.42
CA GLU A 137 -1.04 -14.22 -3.95
C GLU A 137 -2.33 -14.05 -4.76
N ALA A 138 -2.77 -12.81 -5.00
CA ALA A 138 -4.00 -12.52 -5.73
C ALA A 138 -4.00 -13.00 -7.20
N PHE A 139 -2.82 -13.08 -7.82
CA PHE A 139 -2.65 -13.49 -9.22
C PHE A 139 -1.94 -14.85 -9.35
N GLU A 140 -1.88 -15.63 -8.27
CA GLU A 140 -1.29 -16.96 -8.27
C GLU A 140 -1.95 -17.84 -9.35
N GLY A 141 -1.11 -18.55 -10.11
CA GLY A 141 -1.56 -19.43 -11.19
C GLY A 141 -1.82 -18.75 -12.54
N ILE A 142 -1.81 -17.42 -12.64
CA ILE A 142 -1.93 -16.71 -13.92
C ILE A 142 -0.59 -16.76 -14.66
N LYS A 143 -0.56 -17.47 -15.80
CA LYS A 143 0.63 -17.55 -16.65
C LYS A 143 0.94 -16.18 -17.26
N GLY A 144 2.23 -15.84 -17.31
CA GLY A 144 2.68 -14.58 -17.89
C GLY A 144 2.35 -13.35 -17.05
N PHE A 145 1.96 -13.50 -15.78
CA PHE A 145 1.86 -12.41 -14.81
C PHE A 145 3.20 -12.20 -14.09
N SER A 146 3.62 -10.95 -13.92
CA SER A 146 4.69 -10.52 -13.01
C SER A 146 4.29 -9.21 -12.36
N VAL A 147 4.78 -8.97 -11.15
CA VAL A 147 4.63 -7.70 -10.45
C VAL A 147 5.96 -7.30 -9.85
N ILE A 148 6.31 -6.02 -9.96
CA ILE A 148 7.40 -5.38 -9.24
C ILE A 148 6.80 -4.16 -8.55
N VAL A 149 6.45 -4.32 -7.28
CA VAL A 149 5.77 -3.29 -6.50
C VAL A 149 4.50 -2.84 -7.24
N ASP A 150 4.45 -1.62 -7.79
CA ASP A 150 3.31 -1.04 -8.49
C ASP A 150 3.27 -1.37 -9.99
N ASP A 151 4.35 -1.89 -10.56
CA ASP A 151 4.46 -2.25 -11.97
C ASP A 151 4.00 -3.70 -12.20
N ILE A 152 2.82 -3.86 -12.78
CA ILE A 152 2.25 -5.15 -13.15
C ILE A 152 2.47 -5.39 -14.65
N ILE A 153 2.98 -6.57 -15.00
CA ILE A 153 3.22 -6.98 -16.37
C ILE A 153 2.43 -8.26 -16.65
N ILE A 154 1.66 -8.24 -17.73
CA ILE A 154 0.89 -9.39 -18.21
C ILE A 154 1.28 -9.66 -19.66
N SER A 155 1.64 -10.90 -19.97
CA SER A 155 2.06 -11.32 -21.32
C SER A 155 1.34 -12.59 -21.76
N GLY A 156 1.02 -12.70 -23.05
CA GLY A 156 0.35 -13.86 -23.65
C GLY A 156 0.36 -13.84 -25.17
#